data_AF-A0A367Y728-F1
#
_entry.id   AF-A0A367Y728-F1
#
_cell.length_a   1.000
_cell.length_b   1.000
_cell.length_c   1.000
_cell.angle_alpha   90.00
_cell.angle_beta   90.00
_cell.angle_gamma   90.00
#
_symmetry.space_group_name_H-M   'P 1'
#
loop_
_entity.id
_entity.type
_entity.pdbx_description
1 polymer ?
#
loop_
_entity_poly.entity_id
_entity_poly.type
_entity_poly.pdbx_seq_one_letter_code
_entity_poly.pdbx_strand_id
1 'polypeptide(L)'
;MGFISPGKSLKRQRPRKNGSPSPSPSGPLSKIQKTSTSPQPPMPPPPPTPQQNNHPEHLTLDTLPIEILHKIFVYVGPSENNLPLVNRRLYSILYFSGVKSLEPWYNFTVFERIVDRYYLCDLNSRIDVGVILKKSAYYARQIRVIKQRFPNCSENRGFANLVGDLAVIMAALDSFITRPRALLVDMLQFKFVSVDLLKTLNTRQANADAGYIPIKSSQEVQLIQKLRLKFLRTKFKELGDQLRDTTKALANEDQPLDTPIDSTDPEDEQDPEIKYYDDENFPTEGFFWSTSEQYTRVEDGHVVFNEGFETLEKLAFGRARIPDHYFTKSIYSSRHYDVLVFLTRHFEFGTIDGPYVMDSILDVLENPDEYATAYWPRLNAVVDVVMRSNDPRNKFTETLSRLFKLYNGCMNKDYSVMKYKHAKDFPNLVARTMAALLKYFFENAPSADEKRQLWITAMELKNIHITDLLREFDDTPDYDILHRFV
;
A
#
# COMPACT_ATOMS: atom_id res chain seq x y z
N MET A 1 46.33 -16.98 8.53
CA MET A 1 45.81 -17.20 7.16
C MET A 1 44.77 -16.12 6.91
N GLY A 2 45.07 -15.22 5.96
CA GLY A 2 44.49 -13.89 5.86
C GLY A 2 43.21 -13.81 5.02
N PHE A 3 42.38 -12.87 5.45
CA PHE A 3 41.19 -12.30 4.82
C PHE A 3 41.33 -12.05 3.31
N ILE A 4 40.31 -12.42 2.54
CA ILE A 4 40.09 -11.90 1.19
C ILE A 4 39.11 -10.73 1.31
N SER A 5 39.58 -9.56 0.86
CA SER A 5 38.88 -8.28 0.89
C SER A 5 37.79 -8.19 -0.19
N PRO A 6 36.67 -7.48 0.06
CA PRO A 6 35.61 -7.28 -0.93
C PRO A 6 36.02 -6.27 -2.03
N GLY A 7 35.69 -6.62 -3.28
CA GLY A 7 36.02 -5.86 -4.48
C GLY A 7 35.38 -4.47 -4.54
N LYS A 8 36.17 -3.51 -5.02
CA LYS A 8 35.88 -2.08 -5.13
C LYS A 8 34.85 -1.78 -6.23
N SER A 9 33.96 -0.83 -5.90
CA SER A 9 33.00 -0.15 -6.77
C SER A 9 33.65 0.52 -8.00
N LEU A 10 33.13 0.24 -9.20
CA LEU A 10 33.48 0.96 -10.43
C LEU A 10 32.71 2.30 -10.51
N LYS A 11 33.29 3.35 -9.93
CA LYS A 11 32.91 4.74 -10.21
C LYS A 11 33.25 5.08 -11.67
N ARG A 12 32.23 5.31 -12.52
CA ARG A 12 32.41 5.92 -13.84
C ARG A 12 32.74 7.41 -13.67
N GLN A 13 33.99 7.78 -13.97
CA GLN A 13 34.41 9.17 -14.15
C GLN A 13 33.80 9.76 -15.43
N ARG A 14 33.18 10.94 -15.31
CA ARG A 14 32.89 11.83 -16.44
C ARG A 14 34.12 12.69 -16.73
N PRO A 15 34.51 12.90 -17.99
CA PRO A 15 35.24 14.09 -18.38
C PRO A 15 34.28 15.15 -18.96
N ARG A 16 34.28 16.34 -18.36
CA ARG A 16 33.79 17.59 -18.98
C ARG A 16 34.95 18.22 -19.76
N LYS A 17 34.69 18.75 -20.97
CA LYS A 17 35.09 20.11 -21.37
C LYS A 17 34.37 20.58 -22.64
N ASN A 18 34.17 21.90 -22.67
CA ASN A 18 33.27 22.70 -23.49
C ASN A 18 33.80 22.99 -24.91
N GLY A 19 32.91 23.37 -25.83
CA GLY A 19 33.23 24.19 -27.00
C GLY A 19 32.39 23.89 -28.25
N SER A 20 31.28 24.61 -28.43
CA SER A 20 30.52 24.79 -29.69
C SER A 20 31.40 25.51 -30.77
N PRO A 21 31.06 25.56 -32.10
CA PRO A 21 29.73 25.53 -32.70
C PRO A 21 29.53 24.67 -33.97
N SER A 22 28.25 24.53 -34.35
CA SER A 22 27.63 23.92 -35.56
C SER A 22 28.18 24.48 -36.90
N PRO A 23 28.00 23.83 -38.09
CA PRO A 23 26.70 23.40 -38.65
C PRO A 23 26.66 22.04 -39.40
N SER A 24 25.43 21.54 -39.60
CA SER A 24 24.98 20.44 -40.48
C SER A 24 25.06 20.84 -41.98
N PRO A 25 24.65 20.03 -43.01
CA PRO A 25 24.07 18.67 -43.07
C PRO A 25 24.65 17.74 -44.19
N SER A 26 24.38 16.42 -44.15
CA SER A 26 24.06 15.52 -45.31
C SER A 26 24.22 14.02 -44.96
N GLY A 27 23.21 13.20 -45.28
CA GLY A 27 23.32 11.72 -45.35
C GLY A 27 23.91 11.26 -46.70
N PRO A 28 23.80 9.98 -47.13
CA PRO A 28 23.11 8.83 -46.53
C PRO A 28 23.90 7.48 -46.53
N LEU A 29 23.30 6.47 -45.85
CA LEU A 29 23.36 5.00 -46.05
C LEU A 29 24.39 4.37 -47.00
N SER A 30 25.14 3.36 -46.52
CA SER A 30 25.44 2.15 -47.32
C SER A 30 25.91 0.95 -46.51
N LYS A 31 25.48 -0.21 -47.02
CA LYS A 31 25.73 -1.60 -46.60
C LYS A 31 27.22 -1.95 -46.69
N ILE A 32 27.72 -2.82 -45.81
CA ILE A 32 29.01 -3.50 -46.00
C ILE A 32 28.79 -4.97 -46.35
N GLN A 33 29.40 -5.32 -47.48
CA GLN A 33 29.40 -6.59 -48.21
C GLN A 33 30.26 -7.67 -47.55
N LYS A 34 29.89 -8.91 -47.86
CA LYS A 34 30.70 -10.14 -47.73
C LYS A 34 31.68 -10.25 -48.90
N THR A 35 32.94 -10.59 -48.62
CA THR A 35 33.99 -11.06 -49.55
C THR A 35 33.94 -12.60 -49.61
N SER A 36 33.61 -13.23 -50.74
CA SER A 36 34.38 -13.54 -51.97
C SER A 36 35.31 -14.77 -51.87
N THR A 37 34.97 -15.83 -52.60
CA THR A 37 35.91 -16.79 -53.21
C THR A 37 35.22 -17.46 -54.42
N SER A 38 35.98 -17.64 -55.51
CA SER A 38 35.57 -18.09 -56.85
C SER A 38 36.10 -19.52 -57.15
N PRO A 39 35.99 -20.11 -58.37
CA PRO A 39 34.89 -20.99 -58.77
C PRO A 39 35.34 -22.40 -59.24
N GLN A 40 34.48 -23.42 -59.11
CA GLN A 40 34.57 -24.69 -59.86
C GLN A 40 33.17 -25.14 -60.36
N PRO A 41 33.05 -25.71 -61.59
CA PRO A 41 31.79 -26.18 -62.18
C PRO A 41 31.42 -27.64 -61.78
N PRO A 42 30.20 -28.13 -62.10
CA PRO A 42 29.33 -28.81 -61.13
C PRO A 42 29.39 -30.35 -61.19
N MET A 43 29.24 -30.99 -60.02
CA MET A 43 28.71 -32.36 -59.91
C MET A 43 27.31 -32.30 -59.29
N PRO A 44 26.37 -33.17 -59.70
CA PRO A 44 25.01 -33.17 -59.18
C PRO A 44 24.99 -33.60 -57.70
N PRO A 45 24.13 -33.01 -56.86
CA PRO A 45 24.07 -33.33 -55.44
C PRO A 45 23.47 -34.72 -55.20
N PRO A 46 23.98 -35.50 -54.24
CA PRO A 46 23.29 -36.68 -53.72
C PRO A 46 22.01 -36.27 -52.96
N PRO A 47 21.03 -37.17 -52.80
CA PRO A 47 19.74 -36.84 -52.20
C PRO A 47 19.90 -36.40 -50.73
N PRO A 48 19.03 -35.50 -50.23
CA PRO A 48 19.19 -34.94 -48.90
C PRO A 48 18.93 -36.00 -47.84
N THR A 49 19.95 -36.32 -47.04
CA THR A 49 19.76 -36.86 -45.70
C THR A 49 18.97 -35.86 -44.86
N PRO A 50 17.99 -36.29 -44.04
CA PRO A 50 17.24 -35.41 -43.17
C PRO A 50 18.18 -34.87 -42.08
N GLN A 51 18.68 -33.65 -42.26
CA GLN A 51 19.27 -32.90 -41.15
C GLN A 51 18.15 -32.56 -40.17
N GLN A 52 18.13 -33.29 -39.06
CA GLN A 52 17.54 -32.80 -37.82
C GLN A 52 18.18 -31.45 -37.50
N ASN A 53 17.43 -30.38 -37.75
CA ASN A 53 17.69 -29.08 -37.15
C ASN A 53 17.40 -29.17 -35.65
N ASN A 54 18.30 -29.81 -34.90
CA ASN A 54 18.43 -29.56 -33.47
C ASN A 54 19.18 -28.24 -33.30
N HIS A 55 18.46 -27.13 -33.47
CA HIS A 55 18.89 -25.91 -32.80
C HIS A 55 18.74 -26.15 -31.30
N PRO A 56 19.80 -25.96 -30.47
CA PRO A 56 19.63 -26.02 -29.04
C PRO A 56 18.66 -24.90 -28.66
N GLU A 57 17.51 -25.26 -28.09
CA GLU A 57 16.59 -24.29 -27.48
C GLU A 57 17.42 -23.44 -26.52
N HIS A 58 17.56 -22.16 -26.85
CA HIS A 58 18.27 -21.23 -25.97
C HIS A 58 17.59 -21.28 -24.60
N LEU A 59 18.32 -21.70 -23.56
CA LEU A 59 17.86 -21.65 -22.17
C LEU A 59 17.28 -20.26 -21.88
N THR A 60 15.95 -20.16 -21.85
CA THR A 60 15.22 -18.98 -21.41
C THR A 60 14.74 -19.19 -19.99
N LEU A 61 14.48 -18.10 -19.25
CA LEU A 61 13.94 -18.21 -17.90
C LEU A 61 12.59 -18.95 -17.87
N ASP A 62 11.88 -18.99 -19.00
CA ASP A 62 10.60 -19.70 -19.18
C ASP A 62 10.79 -21.22 -19.31
N THR A 63 12.00 -21.67 -19.66
CA THR A 63 12.40 -23.10 -19.72
C THR A 63 13.12 -23.58 -18.47
N LEU A 64 13.32 -22.70 -17.48
CA LEU A 64 14.00 -23.08 -16.24
C LEU A 64 13.06 -23.90 -15.35
N PRO A 65 13.57 -24.99 -14.74
CA PRO A 65 12.84 -25.71 -13.70
C PRO A 65 12.35 -24.78 -12.60
N ILE A 66 11.16 -25.09 -12.06
CA ILE A 66 10.52 -24.29 -11.01
C ILE A 66 11.43 -24.12 -9.79
N GLU A 67 12.32 -25.07 -9.51
CA GLU A 67 13.30 -25.03 -8.44
C GLU A 67 14.32 -23.90 -8.63
N ILE A 68 14.71 -23.61 -9.88
CA ILE A 68 15.62 -22.50 -10.19
C ILE A 68 14.87 -21.17 -10.08
N LEU A 69 13.62 -21.10 -10.54
CA LEU A 69 12.77 -19.93 -10.34
C LEU A 69 12.56 -19.65 -8.85
N HIS A 70 12.36 -20.69 -8.03
CA HIS A 70 12.31 -20.59 -6.57
C HIS A 70 13.62 -20.04 -5.99
N LYS A 71 14.77 -20.56 -6.40
CA LYS A 71 16.06 -20.06 -5.91
C LYS A 71 16.28 -18.59 -6.25
N ILE A 72 15.93 -18.18 -7.46
CA ILE A 72 16.15 -16.82 -7.96
C ILE A 72 15.15 -15.83 -7.33
N PHE A 73 13.88 -16.21 -7.20
CA PHE A 73 12.81 -15.26 -6.85
C PHE A 73 12.32 -15.38 -5.41
N VAL A 74 12.34 -16.59 -4.84
CA VAL A 74 11.87 -16.83 -3.47
C VAL A 74 13.01 -16.73 -2.45
N TYR A 75 14.26 -17.06 -2.79
CA TYR A 75 15.34 -17.01 -1.80
C TYR A 75 16.17 -15.73 -1.83
N VAL A 76 16.42 -15.16 -3.01
CA VAL A 76 17.05 -13.84 -3.13
C VAL A 76 16.03 -12.74 -2.86
N GLY A 77 14.78 -12.94 -3.27
CA GLY A 77 13.71 -11.96 -3.09
C GLY A 77 13.66 -10.93 -4.22
N PRO A 78 12.47 -10.37 -4.49
CA PRO A 78 12.26 -9.49 -5.63
C PRO A 78 12.93 -8.11 -5.48
N SER A 79 13.24 -7.69 -4.25
CA SER A 79 13.90 -6.42 -3.95
C SER A 79 15.43 -6.48 -4.05
N GLU A 80 16.04 -7.62 -3.72
CA GLU A 80 17.50 -7.79 -3.72
C GLU A 80 18.03 -8.31 -5.07
N ASN A 81 17.13 -8.80 -5.92
CA ASN A 81 17.48 -9.26 -7.24
C ASN A 81 17.77 -8.06 -8.17
N ASN A 82 19.04 -7.75 -8.34
CA ASN A 82 19.49 -6.62 -9.16
C ASN A 82 19.80 -7.00 -10.62
N LEU A 83 19.53 -8.26 -11.04
CA LEU A 83 19.85 -8.71 -12.39
C LEU A 83 18.83 -8.18 -13.39
N PRO A 84 19.19 -7.28 -14.33
CA PRO A 84 18.21 -6.61 -15.19
C PRO A 84 17.43 -7.55 -16.13
N LEU A 85 18.10 -8.59 -16.64
CA LEU A 85 17.48 -9.64 -17.48
C LEU A 85 16.47 -10.47 -16.69
N VAL A 86 16.83 -10.80 -15.46
CA VAL A 86 16.01 -11.57 -14.53
C VAL A 86 14.81 -10.74 -14.11
N ASN A 87 14.97 -9.45 -13.81
CA ASN A 87 13.85 -8.55 -13.49
C ASN A 87 12.92 -8.34 -14.69
N ARG A 88 13.45 -8.08 -15.89
CA ARG A 88 12.61 -7.88 -17.09
C ARG A 88 11.77 -9.12 -17.41
N ARG A 89 12.34 -10.32 -17.26
CA ARG A 89 11.62 -11.58 -17.50
C ARG A 89 10.82 -12.07 -16.30
N LEU A 90 11.20 -11.73 -15.06
CA LEU A 90 10.40 -11.97 -13.86
C LEU A 90 9.02 -11.33 -14.01
N TYR A 91 8.99 -10.08 -14.47
CA TYR A 91 7.73 -9.38 -14.70
C TYR A 91 6.89 -10.01 -15.81
N SER A 92 7.48 -10.71 -16.78
CA SER A 92 6.73 -11.45 -17.80
C SER A 92 6.28 -12.83 -17.31
N ILE A 93 7.08 -13.51 -16.48
CA ILE A 93 6.80 -14.84 -15.91
C ILE A 93 5.71 -14.77 -14.83
N LEU A 94 5.74 -13.70 -14.02
CA LEU A 94 4.71 -13.37 -13.03
C LEU A 94 3.65 -12.44 -13.63
N TYR A 95 3.58 -12.27 -14.95
CA TYR A 95 2.53 -11.46 -15.56
C TYR A 95 1.20 -12.22 -15.50
N PHE A 96 0.42 -11.96 -14.45
CA PHE A 96 -0.92 -12.51 -14.30
C PHE A 96 -1.91 -11.70 -15.14
N SER A 97 -1.93 -11.94 -16.44
CA SER A 97 -2.92 -11.32 -17.33
C SER A 97 -4.27 -12.01 -17.19
N GLY A 98 -5.28 -11.25 -16.77
CA GLY A 98 -6.69 -11.67 -16.73
C GLY A 98 -7.36 -11.84 -18.09
N VAL A 99 -6.60 -12.13 -19.17
CA VAL A 99 -7.22 -12.53 -20.42
C VAL A 99 -7.86 -13.90 -20.20
N LYS A 100 -9.19 -13.90 -20.28
CA LYS A 100 -10.08 -14.98 -19.86
C LYS A 100 -9.63 -16.39 -20.30
N SER A 101 -9.74 -17.31 -19.33
CA SER A 101 -10.04 -18.74 -19.44
C SER A 101 -9.12 -19.60 -20.30
N LEU A 102 -8.21 -20.34 -19.65
CA LEU A 102 -8.06 -21.81 -19.75
C LEU A 102 -6.72 -22.30 -19.18
N GLU A 103 -5.72 -21.43 -19.02
CA GLU A 103 -4.43 -21.85 -18.49
C GLU A 103 -4.34 -21.68 -16.97
N PRO A 104 -3.99 -22.74 -16.21
CA PRO A 104 -3.61 -22.62 -14.82
C PRO A 104 -2.48 -21.61 -14.70
N TRP A 105 -2.52 -20.74 -13.69
CA TRP A 105 -1.38 -19.89 -13.37
C TRP A 105 -0.25 -20.77 -12.81
N TYR A 106 0.53 -21.39 -13.69
CA TYR A 106 1.57 -22.36 -13.35
C TYR A 106 2.60 -21.79 -12.37
N ASN A 107 2.87 -20.49 -12.44
CA ASN A 107 3.83 -19.80 -11.57
C ASN A 107 3.19 -19.13 -10.33
N PHE A 108 1.87 -19.30 -10.10
CA PHE A 108 1.24 -18.69 -8.94
C PHE A 108 1.81 -19.26 -7.63
N THR A 109 2.17 -20.54 -7.59
CA THR A 109 2.82 -21.15 -6.41
C THR A 109 4.15 -20.47 -6.08
N VAL A 110 4.91 -20.03 -7.09
CA VAL A 110 6.14 -19.25 -6.89
C VAL A 110 5.79 -17.89 -6.28
N PHE A 111 4.80 -17.20 -6.84
CA PHE A 111 4.32 -15.91 -6.32
C PHE A 111 3.80 -16.01 -4.89
N GLU A 112 2.98 -17.02 -4.60
CA GLU A 112 2.45 -17.28 -3.27
C GLU A 112 3.59 -17.45 -2.26
N ARG A 113 4.64 -18.20 -2.60
CA ARG A 113 5.84 -18.29 -1.73
C ARG A 113 6.63 -16.99 -1.61
N ILE A 114 6.64 -16.13 -2.63
CA ILE A 114 7.23 -14.78 -2.53
C ILE A 114 6.41 -13.95 -1.54
N VAL A 115 5.08 -13.96 -1.67
CA VAL A 115 4.17 -13.25 -0.76
C VAL A 115 4.35 -13.76 0.66
N ASP A 116 4.25 -15.05 0.89
CA ASP A 116 4.36 -15.66 2.22
C ASP A 116 5.68 -15.34 2.91
N ARG A 117 6.77 -15.20 2.15
CA ARG A 117 8.10 -14.96 2.70
C ARG A 117 8.42 -13.48 2.93
N TYR A 118 7.96 -12.59 2.05
CA TYR A 118 8.42 -11.19 2.04
C TYR A 118 7.31 -10.17 2.34
N TYR A 119 6.04 -10.51 2.13
CA TYR A 119 4.95 -9.55 2.20
C TYR A 119 3.80 -9.96 3.12
N LEU A 120 3.65 -11.24 3.44
CA LEU A 120 2.63 -11.71 4.37
C LEU A 120 3.16 -11.62 5.79
N CYS A 121 2.44 -10.90 6.64
CA CYS A 121 2.79 -10.74 8.05
C CYS A 121 1.72 -11.37 8.95
N ASP A 122 2.19 -12.02 10.01
CA ASP A 122 1.34 -12.46 11.11
C ASP A 122 1.20 -11.34 12.15
N LEU A 123 -0.02 -10.84 12.31
CA LEU A 123 -0.42 -9.82 13.28
C LEU A 123 -0.41 -10.35 14.73
N ASN A 124 -0.35 -11.67 14.91
CA ASN A 124 -0.30 -12.34 16.21
C ASN A 124 1.08 -12.89 16.55
N SER A 125 2.13 -12.52 15.80
CA SER A 125 3.50 -13.05 16.00
C SER A 125 4.05 -12.86 17.42
N ARG A 126 3.52 -11.90 18.19
CA ARG A 126 3.90 -11.63 19.58
C ARG A 126 3.04 -12.36 20.62
N ILE A 127 1.94 -12.97 20.20
CA ILE A 127 0.95 -13.63 21.06
C ILE A 127 1.19 -15.14 21.03
N ASP A 128 1.51 -15.71 22.19
CA ASP A 128 1.45 -17.15 22.37
C ASP A 128 0.01 -17.56 22.69
N VAL A 129 -0.73 -17.98 21.65
CA VAL A 129 -2.14 -18.39 21.77
C VAL A 129 -2.30 -19.53 22.78
N GLY A 130 -1.33 -20.45 22.88
CA GLY A 130 -1.37 -21.55 23.84
C GLY A 130 -1.32 -21.05 25.28
N VAL A 131 -0.44 -20.08 25.57
CA VAL A 131 -0.37 -19.41 26.88
C VAL A 131 -1.67 -18.68 27.21
N ILE A 132 -2.22 -17.91 26.26
CA ILE A 132 -3.48 -17.18 26.47
C ILE A 132 -4.63 -18.15 26.79
N LEU A 133 -4.76 -19.25 26.04
CA LEU A 133 -5.80 -20.25 26.29
C LEU A 133 -5.66 -20.94 27.64
N LYS A 134 -4.43 -21.29 28.05
CA LYS A 134 -4.17 -21.84 29.40
C LYS A 134 -4.58 -20.85 30.49
N LYS A 135 -4.20 -19.57 30.33
CA LYS A 135 -4.55 -18.50 31.28
C LYS A 135 -6.06 -18.26 31.34
N SER A 136 -6.75 -18.19 30.21
CA SER A 136 -8.22 -18.10 30.16
C SER A 136 -8.88 -19.29 30.85
N ALA A 137 -8.36 -20.51 30.65
CA ALA A 137 -8.88 -21.70 31.30
C ALA A 137 -8.70 -21.67 32.83
N TYR A 138 -7.61 -21.08 33.32
CA TYR A 138 -7.39 -20.84 34.75
C TYR A 138 -8.47 -19.92 35.33
N TYR A 139 -8.70 -18.74 34.75
CA TYR A 139 -9.74 -17.82 35.23
C TYR A 139 -11.15 -18.42 35.11
N ALA A 140 -11.44 -19.19 34.06
CA ALA A 140 -12.70 -19.92 33.94
C ALA A 140 -12.91 -20.94 35.07
N ARG A 141 -11.84 -21.63 35.52
CA ARG A 141 -11.91 -22.53 36.69
C ARG A 141 -12.16 -21.73 37.97
N GLN A 142 -11.47 -20.61 38.18
CA GLN A 142 -11.67 -19.76 39.37
C GLN A 142 -13.10 -19.22 39.47
N ILE A 143 -13.67 -18.73 38.36
CA ILE A 143 -15.07 -18.29 38.28
C ILE A 143 -16.02 -19.43 38.68
N ARG A 144 -15.76 -20.67 38.22
CA ARG A 144 -16.57 -21.84 38.57
C ARG A 144 -16.48 -22.17 40.05
N VAL A 145 -15.29 -22.09 40.65
CA VAL A 145 -15.08 -22.32 42.09
C VAL A 145 -15.83 -21.29 42.92
N ILE A 146 -15.76 -20.00 42.55
CA ILE A 146 -16.51 -18.93 43.23
C ILE A 146 -18.02 -19.20 43.15
N LYS A 147 -18.53 -19.56 41.97
CA LYS A 147 -19.96 -19.86 41.79
C LYS A 147 -20.44 -21.06 42.60
N GLN A 148 -19.58 -22.08 42.77
CA GLN A 148 -19.89 -23.24 43.61
C GLN A 148 -19.87 -22.90 45.10
N ARG A 149 -18.95 -22.03 45.54
CA ARG A 149 -18.80 -21.61 46.93
C ARG A 149 -19.85 -20.59 47.36
N PHE A 150 -20.27 -19.71 46.46
CA PHE A 150 -21.21 -18.61 46.72
C PHE A 150 -22.37 -18.65 45.70
N PRO A 151 -23.48 -19.38 45.98
CA PRO A 151 -24.57 -19.57 45.01
C PRO A 151 -25.23 -18.27 44.53
N ASN A 152 -25.24 -17.22 45.38
CA ASN A 152 -25.84 -15.91 45.07
C ASN A 152 -24.83 -14.91 44.44
N CYS A 153 -23.61 -15.35 44.10
CA CYS A 153 -22.58 -14.46 43.54
C CYS A 153 -22.97 -13.81 42.20
N SER A 154 -23.99 -14.33 41.51
CA SER A 154 -24.44 -13.81 40.22
C SER A 154 -25.02 -12.39 40.31
N GLU A 155 -25.50 -11.97 41.49
CA GLU A 155 -25.99 -10.61 41.75
C GLU A 155 -24.86 -9.64 42.13
N ASN A 156 -23.67 -10.15 42.43
CA ASN A 156 -22.51 -9.33 42.75
C ASN A 156 -21.96 -8.70 41.46
N ARG A 157 -21.91 -7.36 41.43
CA ARG A 157 -21.39 -6.60 40.29
C ARG A 157 -19.95 -6.97 39.92
N GLY A 158 -19.09 -7.24 40.91
CA GLY A 158 -17.71 -7.66 40.69
C GLY A 158 -17.61 -9.02 40.00
N PHE A 159 -18.45 -9.99 40.42
CA PHE A 159 -18.52 -11.29 39.77
C PHE A 159 -19.08 -11.20 38.35
N ALA A 160 -20.13 -10.41 38.13
CA ALA A 160 -20.67 -10.17 36.78
C ALA A 160 -19.62 -9.55 35.85
N ASN A 161 -18.86 -8.57 36.34
CA ASN A 161 -17.76 -7.96 35.58
C ASN A 161 -16.65 -8.96 35.26
N LEU A 162 -16.27 -9.82 36.22
CA LEU A 162 -15.24 -10.85 36.03
C LEU A 162 -15.62 -11.84 34.91
N VAL A 163 -16.90 -12.27 34.87
CA VAL A 163 -17.43 -13.12 33.81
C VAL A 163 -17.42 -12.38 32.46
N GLY A 164 -17.88 -11.13 32.45
CA GLY A 164 -17.93 -10.29 31.25
C GLY A 164 -16.54 -10.04 30.66
N ASP A 165 -15.56 -9.65 31.47
CA ASP A 165 -14.20 -9.37 31.00
C ASP A 165 -13.48 -10.64 30.48
N LEU A 166 -13.75 -11.81 31.06
CA LEU A 166 -13.25 -13.07 30.50
C LEU A 166 -13.87 -13.35 29.12
N ALA A 167 -15.16 -13.09 28.95
CA ALA A 167 -15.82 -13.21 27.65
C ALA A 167 -15.23 -12.22 26.62
N VAL A 168 -14.91 -10.99 27.03
CA VAL A 168 -14.24 -9.98 26.19
C VAL A 168 -12.86 -10.47 25.72
N ILE A 169 -12.05 -11.05 26.62
CA ILE A 169 -10.76 -11.62 26.24
C ILE A 169 -10.92 -12.73 25.20
N MET A 170 -11.88 -13.64 25.42
CA MET A 170 -12.11 -14.75 24.50
C MET A 170 -12.62 -14.28 23.14
N ALA A 171 -13.52 -13.29 23.11
CA ALA A 171 -14.01 -12.68 21.88
C ALA A 171 -12.89 -11.96 21.12
N ALA A 172 -12.04 -11.21 21.82
CA ALA A 172 -10.88 -10.55 21.20
C ALA A 172 -9.88 -11.57 20.63
N LEU A 173 -9.59 -12.64 21.39
CA LEU A 173 -8.69 -13.71 20.92
C LEU A 173 -9.24 -14.41 19.67
N ASP A 174 -10.54 -14.72 19.65
CA ASP A 174 -11.19 -15.32 18.48
C ASP A 174 -11.10 -14.41 17.25
N SER A 175 -11.37 -13.10 17.44
CA SER A 175 -11.18 -12.09 16.38
C SER A 175 -9.74 -12.04 15.86
N PHE A 176 -8.75 -12.11 16.76
CA PHE A 176 -7.33 -12.10 16.39
C PHE A 176 -6.95 -13.34 15.59
N ILE A 177 -7.47 -14.52 15.97
CA ILE A 177 -7.19 -15.79 15.29
C ILE A 177 -7.89 -15.87 13.94
N THR A 178 -9.11 -15.35 13.82
CA THR A 178 -9.86 -15.31 12.55
C THR A 178 -9.27 -14.31 11.55
N ARG A 179 -8.60 -13.25 12.03
CA ARG A 179 -7.91 -12.24 11.22
C ARG A 179 -6.43 -12.09 11.61
N PRO A 180 -5.60 -13.12 11.32
CA PRO A 180 -4.22 -13.15 11.76
C PRO A 180 -3.26 -12.47 10.78
N ARG A 181 -3.67 -12.25 9.52
CA ARG A 181 -2.74 -11.90 8.43
C ARG A 181 -2.95 -10.49 7.91
N ALA A 182 -1.86 -9.86 7.49
CA ALA A 182 -1.87 -8.64 6.69
C ALA A 182 -0.83 -8.74 5.57
N LEU A 183 -1.07 -8.02 4.46
CA LEU A 183 -0.12 -7.87 3.36
C LEU A 183 0.63 -6.55 3.49
N LEU A 184 1.94 -6.56 3.30
CA LEU A 184 2.75 -5.36 3.25
C LEU A 184 2.46 -4.56 1.98
N VAL A 185 2.25 -3.25 2.16
CA VAL A 185 1.99 -2.29 1.08
C VAL A 185 3.13 -2.24 0.05
N ASP A 186 4.35 -2.60 0.45
CA ASP A 186 5.53 -2.68 -0.43
C ASP A 186 5.32 -3.60 -1.64
N MET A 187 4.45 -4.62 -1.52
CA MET A 187 4.08 -5.48 -2.63
C MET A 187 3.48 -4.69 -3.80
N LEU A 188 2.80 -3.57 -3.52
CA LEU A 188 2.17 -2.75 -4.55
C LEU A 188 3.19 -2.03 -5.44
N GLN A 189 4.47 -1.94 -5.05
CA GLN A 189 5.52 -1.32 -5.88
C GLN A 189 5.87 -2.15 -7.12
N PHE A 190 5.49 -3.44 -7.15
CA PHE A 190 5.89 -4.33 -8.22
C PHE A 190 4.98 -4.25 -9.43
N LYS A 191 5.61 -4.26 -10.61
CA LYS A 191 4.90 -4.20 -11.89
C LYS A 191 4.05 -5.43 -12.15
N PHE A 192 4.11 -6.53 -11.42
CA PHE A 192 3.26 -7.70 -11.69
C PHE A 192 1.90 -7.66 -10.97
N VAL A 193 1.69 -6.72 -10.04
CA VAL A 193 0.42 -6.62 -9.30
C VAL A 193 -0.74 -6.28 -10.23
N SER A 194 -1.82 -7.06 -10.13
CA SER A 194 -3.08 -6.89 -10.88
C SER A 194 -4.28 -7.16 -9.97
N VAL A 195 -5.48 -6.72 -10.39
CA VAL A 195 -6.72 -6.97 -9.65
C VAL A 195 -6.98 -8.46 -9.48
N ASP A 196 -6.80 -9.24 -10.54
CA ASP A 196 -7.02 -10.68 -10.51
C ASP A 196 -6.02 -11.37 -9.57
N LEU A 197 -4.77 -10.89 -9.52
CA LEU A 197 -3.77 -11.40 -8.59
C LEU A 197 -4.20 -11.17 -7.14
N LEU A 198 -4.59 -9.93 -6.80
CA LEU A 198 -5.04 -9.58 -5.45
C LEU A 198 -6.28 -10.39 -5.05
N LYS A 199 -7.23 -10.57 -5.97
CA LYS A 199 -8.42 -11.41 -5.75
C LYS A 199 -8.06 -12.87 -5.54
N THR A 200 -7.21 -13.43 -6.39
CA THR A 200 -6.83 -14.86 -6.32
C THR A 200 -6.02 -15.15 -5.07
N LEU A 201 -5.10 -14.26 -4.70
CA LEU A 201 -4.38 -14.32 -3.44
C LEU A 201 -5.36 -14.34 -2.26
N ASN A 202 -6.34 -13.43 -2.27
CA ASN A 202 -7.36 -13.41 -1.24
C ASN A 202 -8.19 -14.70 -1.20
N THR A 203 -8.66 -15.21 -2.34
CA THR A 203 -9.46 -16.44 -2.38
C THR A 203 -8.72 -17.66 -1.87
N ARG A 204 -7.39 -17.72 -2.05
CA ARG A 204 -6.57 -18.85 -1.58
C ARG A 204 -6.14 -18.72 -0.12
N GLN A 205 -6.00 -17.49 0.39
CA GLN A 205 -5.42 -17.25 1.71
C GLN A 205 -6.40 -16.75 2.77
N ALA A 206 -7.56 -16.20 2.38
CA ALA A 206 -8.59 -15.75 3.30
C ALA A 206 -9.62 -16.87 3.54
N ASN A 207 -10.08 -16.99 4.79
CA ASN A 207 -11.30 -17.72 5.08
C ASN A 207 -12.47 -17.00 4.37
N ALA A 208 -13.38 -17.75 3.76
CA ALA A 208 -14.45 -17.20 2.91
C ALA A 208 -15.27 -16.08 3.58
N ASP A 209 -15.35 -16.08 4.90
CA ASP A 209 -16.13 -15.13 5.72
C ASP A 209 -15.32 -13.93 6.25
N ALA A 210 -13.99 -13.89 6.04
CA ALA A 210 -13.09 -12.90 6.66
C ALA A 210 -12.87 -11.61 5.84
N GLY A 211 -13.41 -11.51 4.63
CA GLY A 211 -13.20 -10.37 3.73
C GLY A 211 -11.86 -10.39 2.99
N TYR A 212 -11.36 -9.22 2.57
CA TYR A 212 -10.04 -9.10 1.96
C TYR A 212 -8.93 -9.03 3.03
N ILE A 213 -7.80 -9.72 2.81
CA ILE A 213 -6.61 -9.59 3.65
C ILE A 213 -6.19 -8.11 3.63
N PRO A 214 -6.11 -7.44 4.79
CA PRO A 214 -5.81 -6.02 4.84
C PRO A 214 -4.40 -5.73 4.34
N ILE A 215 -4.24 -4.60 3.65
CA ILE A 215 -2.93 -4.10 3.21
C ILE A 215 -2.46 -3.06 4.22
N LYS A 216 -1.24 -3.24 4.75
CA LYS A 216 -0.67 -2.44 5.84
C LYS A 216 0.80 -2.12 5.59
N SER A 217 1.31 -1.08 6.22
CA SER A 217 2.73 -0.76 6.32
C SER A 217 3.39 -1.65 7.38
N SER A 218 4.72 -1.70 7.35
CA SER A 218 5.48 -2.38 8.41
C SER A 218 5.21 -1.77 9.79
N GLN A 219 5.03 -0.45 9.86
CA GLN A 219 4.75 0.28 11.10
C GLN A 219 3.36 -0.06 11.66
N GLU A 220 2.34 -0.17 10.80
CA GLU A 220 0.99 -0.59 11.21
C GLU A 220 0.99 -2.02 11.75
N VAL A 221 1.68 -2.93 11.06
CA VAL A 221 1.83 -4.33 11.50
C VAL A 221 2.47 -4.38 12.89
N GLN A 222 3.58 -3.65 13.10
CA GLN A 222 4.26 -3.59 14.40
C GLN A 222 3.35 -2.99 15.48
N LEU A 223 2.63 -1.92 15.16
CA LEU A 223 1.70 -1.28 16.09
C LEU A 223 0.60 -2.26 16.51
N ILE A 224 -0.06 -2.93 15.57
CA ILE A 224 -1.11 -3.93 15.88
C ILE A 224 -0.55 -5.05 16.73
N GLN A 225 0.61 -5.61 16.39
CA GLN A 225 1.24 -6.69 17.16
C GLN A 225 1.48 -6.26 18.62
N LYS A 226 1.95 -5.03 18.85
CA LYS A 226 2.13 -4.47 20.20
C LYS A 226 0.78 -4.30 20.91
N LEU A 227 -0.20 -3.70 20.22
CA LEU A 227 -1.49 -3.34 20.80
C LEU A 227 -2.34 -4.56 21.17
N ARG A 228 -2.38 -5.60 20.32
CA ARG A 228 -3.11 -6.84 20.60
C ARG A 228 -2.55 -7.52 21.86
N LEU A 229 -1.23 -7.65 21.97
CA LEU A 229 -0.58 -8.23 23.16
C LEU A 229 -0.81 -7.37 24.41
N LYS A 230 -0.61 -6.06 24.30
CA LYS A 230 -0.81 -5.11 25.40
C LYS A 230 -2.25 -5.15 25.92
N PHE A 231 -3.24 -5.20 25.02
CA PHE A 231 -4.65 -5.33 25.39
C PHE A 231 -4.91 -6.60 26.20
N LEU A 232 -4.47 -7.77 25.70
CA LEU A 232 -4.63 -9.04 26.41
C LEU A 232 -3.99 -8.98 27.80
N ARG A 233 -2.75 -8.48 27.90
CA ARG A 233 -2.06 -8.37 29.20
C ARG A 233 -2.80 -7.45 30.17
N THR A 234 -3.23 -6.28 29.72
CA THR A 234 -4.01 -5.35 30.54
C THR A 234 -5.31 -5.99 31.02
N LYS A 235 -6.02 -6.70 30.15
CA LYS A 235 -7.26 -7.39 30.50
C LYS A 235 -7.08 -8.54 31.49
N PHE A 236 -6.02 -9.35 31.35
CA PHE A 236 -5.73 -10.37 32.35
C PHE A 236 -5.31 -9.77 33.70
N LYS A 237 -4.61 -8.63 33.70
CA LYS A 237 -4.32 -7.89 34.94
C LYS A 237 -5.61 -7.41 35.61
N GLU A 238 -6.51 -6.80 34.84
CA GLU A 238 -7.85 -6.39 35.32
C GLU A 238 -8.62 -7.58 35.91
N LEU A 239 -8.62 -8.74 35.24
CA LEU A 239 -9.24 -9.96 35.76
C LEU A 239 -8.62 -10.43 37.08
N GLY A 240 -7.30 -10.38 37.20
CA GLY A 240 -6.60 -10.73 38.45
C GLY A 240 -6.99 -9.83 39.62
N ASP A 241 -7.07 -8.53 39.38
CA ASP A 241 -7.50 -7.54 40.36
C ASP A 241 -8.97 -7.74 40.76
N GLN A 242 -9.86 -7.89 39.77
CA GLN A 242 -11.29 -8.15 39.99
C GLN A 242 -11.55 -9.47 40.73
N LEU A 243 -10.81 -10.53 40.40
CA LEU A 243 -10.93 -11.83 41.08
C LEU A 243 -10.62 -11.68 42.57
N ARG A 244 -9.53 -10.99 42.89
CA ARG A 244 -9.10 -10.72 44.27
C ARG A 244 -10.13 -9.88 45.02
N ASP A 245 -10.65 -8.81 44.41
CA ASP A 245 -11.61 -7.91 45.05
C ASP A 245 -12.98 -8.58 45.24
N THR A 246 -13.44 -9.33 44.23
CA THR A 246 -14.70 -10.10 44.30
C THR A 246 -14.62 -11.18 45.38
N THR A 247 -13.51 -11.91 45.46
CA THR A 247 -13.32 -12.94 46.49
C THR A 247 -13.33 -12.35 47.90
N LYS A 248 -12.67 -11.19 48.11
CA LYS A 248 -12.71 -10.47 49.39
C LYS A 248 -14.12 -9.98 49.74
N ALA A 249 -14.84 -9.42 48.78
CA ALA A 249 -16.19 -8.90 49.00
C ALA A 249 -17.17 -10.02 49.39
N LEU A 250 -17.06 -11.20 48.76
CA LEU A 250 -17.91 -12.35 49.05
C LEU A 250 -17.53 -13.04 50.37
N ALA A 251 -16.26 -13.00 50.78
CA ALA A 251 -15.79 -13.61 52.03
C ALA A 251 -16.15 -12.80 53.30
N ASN A 252 -16.48 -11.52 53.17
CA ASN A 252 -16.87 -10.67 54.31
C ASN A 252 -18.31 -10.94 54.82
N GLU A 253 -19.06 -11.83 54.18
CA GLU A 253 -20.33 -12.36 54.70
C GLU A 253 -20.07 -13.65 55.53
N ASP A 254 -19.78 -13.46 56.83
CA ASP A 254 -19.95 -14.43 57.94
C ASP A 254 -19.35 -15.86 57.84
N GLN A 255 -18.22 -16.09 57.16
CA GLN A 255 -17.47 -17.36 57.32
C GLN A 255 -15.96 -17.16 57.47
N PRO A 256 -15.33 -17.60 58.60
CA PRO A 256 -13.89 -17.67 58.69
C PRO A 256 -13.34 -18.67 57.65
N LEU A 257 -12.29 -18.26 56.93
CA LEU A 257 -11.58 -19.05 55.94
C LEU A 257 -10.83 -20.22 56.58
N ASP A 258 -11.49 -21.35 56.82
CA ASP A 258 -10.83 -22.62 57.22
C ASP A 258 -10.22 -23.39 56.03
N THR A 259 -10.09 -22.74 54.89
CA THR A 259 -9.15 -23.13 53.84
C THR A 259 -8.69 -21.85 53.17
N PRO A 260 -7.38 -21.55 53.18
CA PRO A 260 -6.87 -20.56 52.25
C PRO A 260 -7.36 -21.00 50.86
N ILE A 261 -7.96 -20.09 50.10
CA ILE A 261 -7.82 -20.21 48.65
C ILE A 261 -6.33 -20.04 48.48
N ASP A 262 -5.64 -21.17 48.33
CA ASP A 262 -4.20 -21.29 48.52
C ASP A 262 -3.50 -20.16 47.76
N SER A 263 -2.92 -19.26 48.55
CA SER A 263 -2.18 -18.10 48.08
C SER A 263 -0.69 -18.43 47.90
N THR A 264 -0.32 -19.71 47.81
CA THR A 264 1.08 -20.15 47.68
C THR A 264 1.19 -21.58 47.09
N ASP A 265 1.38 -21.63 45.77
CA ASP A 265 2.03 -22.65 44.91
C ASP A 265 1.79 -24.16 45.13
N PRO A 266 1.32 -24.83 44.06
CA PRO A 266 2.30 -25.43 43.15
C PRO A 266 2.09 -25.03 41.68
N GLU A 267 3.19 -24.58 41.08
CA GLU A 267 3.46 -24.48 39.63
C GLU A 267 2.81 -23.31 38.87
N ASP A 268 3.65 -22.31 38.55
CA ASP A 268 3.58 -21.34 37.44
C ASP A 268 3.09 -21.92 36.08
N GLU A 269 2.89 -23.23 35.97
CA GLU A 269 2.38 -23.91 34.77
C GLU A 269 0.90 -23.64 34.47
N GLN A 270 0.07 -23.35 35.48
CA GLN A 270 -1.39 -23.19 35.29
C GLN A 270 -1.89 -21.75 35.08
N ASP A 271 -1.19 -20.75 35.61
CA ASP A 271 -1.44 -19.32 35.35
C ASP A 271 -0.23 -18.66 34.65
N PRO A 272 0.12 -19.13 33.44
CA PRO A 272 1.38 -18.73 32.82
C PRO A 272 1.47 -17.22 32.60
N GLU A 273 2.67 -16.66 32.79
CA GLU A 273 2.93 -15.26 32.48
C GLU A 273 2.84 -15.00 30.98
N ILE A 274 2.20 -13.89 30.62
CA ILE A 274 2.18 -13.41 29.24
C ILE A 274 3.50 -12.70 28.99
N LYS A 275 4.24 -13.16 27.98
CA LYS A 275 5.53 -12.61 27.60
C LYS A 275 5.48 -11.09 27.43
N TYR A 276 6.50 -10.42 27.95
CA TYR A 276 6.73 -8.99 27.80
C TYR A 276 7.81 -8.73 26.74
N TYR A 277 7.62 -7.69 25.92
CA TYR A 277 8.66 -7.18 25.03
C TYR A 277 9.07 -5.76 25.42
N ASP A 278 10.38 -5.53 25.48
CA ASP A 278 10.96 -4.26 25.91
C ASP A 278 10.46 -3.06 25.10
N ASP A 279 10.15 -3.26 23.81
CA ASP A 279 9.73 -2.21 22.89
C ASP A 279 8.24 -1.84 22.97
N GLU A 280 7.43 -2.50 23.81
CA GLU A 280 5.98 -2.28 23.91
C GLU A 280 5.57 -0.92 24.48
N ASN A 281 6.41 -0.35 25.34
CA ASN A 281 6.17 0.96 25.94
C ASN A 281 6.74 2.11 25.10
N PHE A 282 7.44 1.79 24.02
CA PHE A 282 7.99 2.79 23.11
C PHE A 282 7.00 3.08 21.98
N PRO A 283 6.88 4.36 21.56
CA PRO A 283 6.02 4.73 20.45
C PRO A 283 6.46 3.98 19.19
N THR A 284 5.48 3.58 18.38
CA THR A 284 5.77 2.98 17.07
C THR A 284 6.07 4.11 16.09
N GLU A 285 7.10 3.93 15.26
CA GLU A 285 7.49 4.93 14.28
C GLU A 285 6.31 5.32 13.38
N GLY A 286 6.12 6.63 13.17
CA GLY A 286 5.01 7.15 12.35
C GLY A 286 3.65 7.18 13.06
N PHE A 287 3.57 6.70 14.31
CA PHE A 287 2.39 6.64 15.17
C PHE A 287 2.70 7.24 16.56
N PHE A 288 3.35 8.40 16.56
CA PHE A 288 3.83 9.06 17.79
C PHE A 288 2.70 9.58 18.69
N TRP A 289 1.54 9.85 18.10
CA TRP A 289 0.38 10.45 18.78
C TRP A 289 -0.72 9.44 19.13
N SER A 290 -0.56 8.17 18.71
CA SER A 290 -1.56 7.14 18.97
C SER A 290 -1.58 6.84 20.47
N THR A 291 -2.56 7.40 21.17
CA THR A 291 -2.72 7.19 22.61
C THR A 291 -3.35 5.83 22.88
N SER A 292 -3.20 5.32 24.10
CA SER A 292 -3.73 4.00 24.43
C SER A 292 -5.25 3.89 24.38
N GLU A 293 -5.93 5.02 24.47
CA GLU A 293 -7.39 5.09 24.50
C GLU A 293 -7.99 4.81 23.13
N GLN A 294 -7.32 5.18 22.04
CA GLN A 294 -7.85 5.05 20.68
C GLN A 294 -7.97 3.59 20.20
N TYR A 295 -7.15 2.68 20.75
CA TYR A 295 -7.18 1.26 20.40
C TYR A 295 -8.14 0.44 21.26
N THR A 296 -8.85 1.08 22.19
CA THR A 296 -9.91 0.48 22.98
C THR A 296 -11.21 1.23 22.81
N ARG A 297 -12.35 0.58 23.00
CA ARG A 297 -13.67 1.23 23.04
C ARG A 297 -14.50 0.64 24.17
N VAL A 298 -15.55 1.34 24.60
CA VAL A 298 -16.49 0.79 25.59
C VAL A 298 -17.67 0.18 24.85
N GLU A 299 -17.96 -1.10 25.13
CA GLU A 299 -19.08 -1.86 24.59
C GLU A 299 -19.74 -2.62 25.74
N ASP A 300 -21.06 -2.43 25.91
CA ASP A 300 -21.83 -3.01 27.02
C ASP A 300 -21.23 -2.79 28.42
N GLY A 301 -20.58 -1.63 28.62
CA GLY A 301 -19.93 -1.28 29.89
C GLY A 301 -18.54 -1.88 30.08
N HIS A 302 -18.03 -2.65 29.11
CA HIS A 302 -16.70 -3.24 29.13
C HIS A 302 -15.74 -2.56 28.14
N VAL A 303 -14.47 -2.47 28.51
CA VAL A 303 -13.41 -2.03 27.58
C VAL A 303 -13.08 -3.17 26.63
N VAL A 304 -13.31 -3.00 25.33
CA VAL A 304 -13.01 -3.98 24.27
C VAL A 304 -11.94 -3.45 23.32
N PHE A 305 -11.29 -4.36 22.58
CA PHE A 305 -10.28 -3.98 21.59
C PHE A 305 -10.95 -3.35 20.36
N ASN A 306 -10.44 -2.19 19.93
CA ASN A 306 -10.94 -1.48 18.76
C ASN A 306 -10.22 -1.95 17.49
N GLU A 307 -10.70 -3.05 16.90
CA GLU A 307 -10.29 -3.49 15.55
C GLU A 307 -10.76 -2.48 14.50
N GLY A 308 -9.93 -1.49 14.22
CA GLY A 308 -10.28 -0.39 13.33
C GLY A 308 -9.70 0.95 13.73
N PHE A 309 -8.99 1.06 14.86
CA PHE A 309 -8.35 2.31 15.31
C PHE A 309 -7.52 2.99 14.21
N GLU A 310 -6.94 2.20 13.32
CA GLU A 310 -6.23 2.65 12.13
C GLU A 310 -7.02 3.63 11.25
N THR A 311 -8.34 3.46 11.11
CA THR A 311 -9.20 4.35 10.33
C THR A 311 -9.35 5.74 10.97
N LEU A 312 -9.04 5.86 12.27
CA LEU A 312 -9.11 7.11 13.03
C LEU A 312 -7.91 8.03 12.76
N GLU A 313 -6.74 7.50 12.40
CA GLU A 313 -5.51 8.27 12.19
C GLU A 313 -5.05 8.28 10.72
N LYS A 314 -5.90 8.71 9.80
CA LYS A 314 -5.56 8.77 8.35
C LYS A 314 -4.32 9.61 8.02
N LEU A 315 -3.99 10.59 8.88
CA LEU A 315 -2.86 11.51 8.72
C LEU A 315 -1.55 10.99 9.33
N ALA A 316 -1.57 9.85 10.03
CA ALA A 316 -0.35 9.30 10.63
C ALA A 316 0.65 8.93 9.54
N PHE A 317 1.91 9.34 9.72
CA PHE A 317 2.98 9.12 8.74
C PHE A 317 3.25 7.64 8.52
N GLY A 318 3.06 6.81 9.55
CA GLY A 318 3.25 5.37 9.48
C GLY A 318 2.14 4.62 8.74
N ARG A 319 1.04 5.28 8.31
CA ARG A 319 -0.06 4.59 7.61
C ARG A 319 0.36 4.12 6.22
N ALA A 320 -0.16 2.98 5.79
CA ALA A 320 0.00 2.53 4.41
C ALA A 320 -0.56 3.58 3.44
N ARG A 321 0.16 3.83 2.34
CA ARG A 321 -0.26 4.75 1.28
C ARG A 321 -0.28 4.01 -0.05
N ILE A 322 -1.24 4.33 -0.90
CA ILE A 322 -1.22 3.85 -2.28
C ILE A 322 0.01 4.46 -2.96
N PRO A 323 0.89 3.67 -3.61
CA PRO A 323 2.04 4.22 -4.30
C PRO A 323 1.65 5.22 -5.40
N ASP A 324 2.31 6.38 -5.43
CA ASP A 324 2.04 7.50 -6.34
C ASP A 324 1.91 7.10 -7.81
N HIS A 325 2.73 6.13 -8.22
CA HIS A 325 2.74 5.65 -9.60
C HIS A 325 1.40 5.02 -10.04
N TYR A 326 0.56 4.54 -9.11
CA TYR A 326 -0.79 4.08 -9.47
C TYR A 326 -1.66 5.24 -9.93
N PHE A 327 -1.58 6.41 -9.30
CA PHE A 327 -2.32 7.59 -9.73
C PHE A 327 -1.82 8.07 -11.09
N THR A 328 -0.52 8.32 -11.23
CA THR A 328 0.07 8.83 -12.47
C THR A 328 -0.13 7.87 -13.65
N LYS A 329 0.11 6.56 -13.47
CA LYS A 329 -0.04 5.58 -14.57
C LYS A 329 -1.49 5.29 -14.93
N SER A 330 -2.44 5.52 -14.02
CA SER A 330 -3.85 5.22 -14.26
C SER A 330 -4.45 6.02 -15.41
N ILE A 331 -3.92 7.20 -15.72
CA ILE A 331 -4.41 8.02 -16.83
C ILE A 331 -4.06 7.43 -18.21
N TYR A 332 -3.04 6.56 -18.29
CA TYR A 332 -2.60 5.93 -19.55
C TYR A 332 -2.48 4.41 -19.52
N SER A 333 -2.76 3.75 -18.40
CA SER A 333 -2.67 2.30 -18.24
C SER A 333 -3.92 1.74 -17.59
N SER A 334 -4.72 0.98 -18.36
CA SER A 334 -5.93 0.31 -17.85
C SER A 334 -5.67 -0.55 -16.63
N ARG A 335 -4.57 -1.31 -16.64
CA ARG A 335 -4.24 -2.16 -15.50
C ARG A 335 -4.01 -1.37 -14.22
N HIS A 336 -3.27 -0.25 -14.28
CA HIS A 336 -3.03 0.56 -13.09
C HIS A 336 -4.32 1.24 -12.62
N TYR A 337 -5.17 1.66 -13.56
CA TYR A 337 -6.50 2.21 -13.25
C TYR A 337 -7.39 1.17 -12.54
N ASP A 338 -7.46 -0.05 -13.06
CA ASP A 338 -8.28 -1.11 -12.47
C ASP A 338 -7.79 -1.46 -11.06
N VAL A 339 -6.47 -1.49 -10.84
CA VAL A 339 -5.88 -1.68 -9.51
C VAL A 339 -6.19 -0.50 -8.59
N LEU A 340 -6.03 0.75 -9.03
CA LEU A 340 -6.35 1.93 -8.22
C LEU A 340 -7.81 1.94 -7.78
N VAL A 341 -8.74 1.65 -8.70
CA VAL A 341 -10.18 1.55 -8.40
C VAL A 341 -10.46 0.41 -7.43
N PHE A 342 -9.82 -0.75 -7.62
CA PHE A 342 -9.95 -1.88 -6.70
C PHE A 342 -9.44 -1.53 -5.30
N LEU A 343 -8.25 -0.92 -5.20
CA LEU A 343 -7.63 -0.55 -3.93
C LEU A 343 -8.50 0.44 -3.15
N THR A 344 -8.94 1.50 -3.80
CA THR A 344 -9.76 2.57 -3.18
C THR A 344 -11.18 2.13 -2.84
N ARG A 345 -11.67 1.05 -3.42
CA ARG A 345 -12.99 0.47 -3.12
C ARG A 345 -12.97 -0.50 -1.94
N HIS A 346 -11.88 -1.24 -1.77
CA HIS A 346 -11.84 -2.38 -0.85
C HIS A 346 -10.94 -2.18 0.37
N PHE A 347 -10.07 -1.16 0.36
CA PHE A 347 -9.13 -0.91 1.44
C PHE A 347 -9.12 0.56 1.85
N GLU A 348 -8.72 0.81 3.10
CA GLU A 348 -8.49 2.14 3.61
C GLU A 348 -6.99 2.42 3.69
N PHE A 349 -6.56 3.53 3.09
CA PHE A 349 -5.18 4.00 3.10
C PHE A 349 -5.08 5.36 3.81
N GLY A 350 -3.87 5.68 4.27
CA GLY A 350 -3.52 7.02 4.73
C GLY A 350 -3.45 8.04 3.61
N THR A 351 -3.24 9.31 3.97
CA THR A 351 -3.18 10.41 3.01
C THR A 351 -1.92 10.43 2.15
N ILE A 352 -2.03 11.06 0.98
CA ILE A 352 -0.93 11.27 0.02
C ILE A 352 -0.58 12.77 -0.10
N ASP A 353 0.56 13.04 -0.73
CA ASP A 353 0.88 14.36 -1.28
C ASP A 353 0.18 14.54 -2.64
N GLY A 354 -1.04 15.06 -2.58
CA GLY A 354 -1.87 15.28 -3.76
C GLY A 354 -1.21 16.21 -4.79
N PRO A 355 -0.66 17.38 -4.40
CA PRO A 355 0.08 18.26 -5.31
C PRO A 355 1.22 17.56 -6.03
N TYR A 356 2.07 16.82 -5.33
CA TYR A 356 3.17 16.07 -5.95
C TYR A 356 2.68 15.04 -6.98
N VAL A 357 1.63 14.29 -6.64
CA VAL A 357 1.01 13.33 -7.55
C VAL A 357 0.38 14.02 -8.77
N MET A 358 -0.27 15.16 -8.57
CA MET A 358 -0.85 15.95 -9.65
C MET A 358 0.22 16.56 -10.55
N ASP A 359 1.35 17.02 -10.01
CA ASP A 359 2.47 17.49 -10.82
C ASP A 359 3.04 16.38 -11.70
N SER A 360 3.13 15.15 -11.17
CA SER A 360 3.50 13.97 -11.97
C SER A 360 2.47 13.64 -13.06
N ILE A 361 1.18 13.89 -12.80
CA ILE A 361 0.12 13.78 -13.82
C ILE A 361 0.27 14.89 -14.87
N LEU A 362 0.59 16.12 -14.46
CA LEU A 362 0.82 17.25 -15.37
C LEU A 362 2.01 17.01 -16.29
N ASP A 363 3.11 16.42 -15.79
CA ASP A 363 4.27 16.04 -16.63
C ASP A 363 3.86 15.15 -17.82
N VAL A 364 2.92 14.24 -17.59
CA VAL A 364 2.35 13.35 -18.62
C VAL A 364 1.42 14.11 -19.56
N LEU A 365 0.59 15.01 -19.02
CA LEU A 365 -0.36 15.82 -19.81
C LEU A 365 0.35 16.88 -20.67
N GLU A 366 1.52 17.36 -20.27
CA GLU A 366 2.35 18.27 -21.07
C GLU A 366 2.98 17.58 -22.28
N ASN A 367 3.17 16.25 -22.21
CA ASN A 367 3.80 15.43 -23.25
C ASN A 367 2.88 14.27 -23.72
N PRO A 368 1.64 14.55 -24.18
CA PRO A 368 0.65 13.50 -24.44
C PRO A 368 1.03 12.57 -25.59
N ASP A 369 1.90 13.03 -26.51
CA ASP A 369 2.38 12.25 -27.65
C ASP A 369 3.27 11.06 -27.25
N GLU A 370 3.95 11.15 -26.11
CA GLU A 370 4.72 10.02 -25.55
C GLU A 370 3.81 8.87 -25.07
N TYR A 371 2.51 9.14 -24.92
CA TYR A 371 1.50 8.24 -24.38
C TYR A 371 0.36 8.02 -25.37
N ALA A 372 0.69 7.73 -26.63
CA ALA A 372 -0.30 7.62 -27.72
C ALA A 372 -1.45 6.60 -27.48
N THR A 373 -1.23 5.60 -26.61
CA THR A 373 -2.23 4.59 -26.23
C THR A 373 -3.05 4.96 -25.00
N ALA A 374 -2.86 6.15 -24.42
CA ALA A 374 -3.58 6.61 -23.24
C ALA A 374 -5.08 6.70 -23.48
N TYR A 375 -5.84 6.53 -22.40
CA TYR A 375 -7.29 6.74 -22.39
C TYR A 375 -7.61 7.90 -21.45
N TRP A 376 -7.46 9.11 -22.00
CA TRP A 376 -7.62 10.37 -21.28
C TRP A 376 -8.94 10.58 -20.53
N PRO A 377 -10.10 10.01 -20.94
CA PRO A 377 -11.33 10.17 -20.17
C PRO A 377 -11.27 9.69 -18.71
N ARG A 378 -10.26 8.88 -18.33
CA ARG A 378 -10.00 8.50 -16.93
C ARG A 378 -9.43 9.62 -16.06
N LEU A 379 -8.88 10.68 -16.66
CA LEU A 379 -8.18 11.75 -15.95
C LEU A 379 -9.00 12.27 -14.77
N ASN A 380 -10.22 12.74 -15.01
CA ASN A 380 -11.07 13.32 -13.97
C ASN A 380 -11.32 12.33 -12.81
N ALA A 381 -11.61 11.06 -13.12
CA ALA A 381 -11.83 10.05 -12.10
C ALA A 381 -10.57 9.79 -11.25
N VAL A 382 -9.37 9.86 -11.85
CA VAL A 382 -8.11 9.74 -11.11
C VAL A 382 -7.89 10.98 -10.23
N VAL A 383 -8.13 12.17 -10.76
CA VAL A 383 -7.99 13.43 -10.00
C VAL A 383 -8.96 13.46 -8.81
N ASP A 384 -10.19 13.00 -8.97
CA ASP A 384 -11.15 12.85 -7.87
C ASP A 384 -10.64 11.93 -6.76
N VAL A 385 -9.87 10.88 -7.11
CA VAL A 385 -9.23 10.02 -6.12
C VAL A 385 -8.07 10.75 -5.46
N VAL A 386 -7.25 11.50 -6.21
CA VAL A 386 -6.14 12.30 -5.66
C VAL A 386 -6.65 13.33 -4.65
N MET A 387 -7.68 14.11 -5.00
CA MET A 387 -8.28 15.11 -4.11
C MET A 387 -8.85 14.49 -2.84
N ARG A 388 -9.56 13.35 -2.94
CA ARG A 388 -10.10 12.62 -1.77
C ARG A 388 -9.02 12.01 -0.87
N SER A 389 -7.84 11.72 -1.42
CA SER A 389 -6.74 11.08 -0.70
C SER A 389 -5.70 12.09 -0.19
N ASN A 390 -5.81 13.36 -0.58
CA ASN A 390 -4.84 14.40 -0.25
C ASN A 390 -4.83 14.71 1.25
N ASP A 391 -3.63 14.94 1.80
CA ASP A 391 -3.49 15.57 3.11
C ASP A 391 -3.94 17.05 3.02
N PRO A 392 -4.89 17.51 3.85
CA PRO A 392 -5.39 18.90 3.80
C PRO A 392 -4.31 19.98 3.99
N ARG A 393 -3.15 19.61 4.55
CA ARG A 393 -1.99 20.49 4.70
C ARG A 393 -1.28 20.75 3.37
N ASN A 394 -1.40 19.86 2.40
CA ASN A 394 -0.79 19.99 1.09
C ASN A 394 -1.71 20.80 0.18
N LYS A 395 -1.18 21.89 -0.37
CA LYS A 395 -1.94 22.90 -1.12
C LYS A 395 -1.64 22.82 -2.61
N PHE A 396 -2.66 22.97 -3.43
CA PHE A 396 -2.60 22.81 -4.89
C PHE A 396 -2.25 24.09 -5.67
N THR A 397 -1.81 25.16 -5.00
CA THR A 397 -1.60 26.49 -5.60
C THR A 397 -0.66 26.48 -6.81
N GLU A 398 0.50 25.83 -6.70
CA GLU A 398 1.47 25.73 -7.80
C GLU A 398 0.96 24.80 -8.91
N THR A 399 0.38 23.65 -8.53
CA THR A 399 -0.24 22.70 -9.46
C THR A 399 -1.35 23.35 -10.29
N LEU A 400 -2.20 24.18 -9.68
CA LEU A 400 -3.25 24.95 -10.35
C LEU A 400 -2.65 25.99 -11.31
N SER A 401 -1.60 26.69 -10.89
CA SER A 401 -0.88 27.65 -11.73
C SER A 401 -0.27 26.99 -12.97
N ARG A 402 0.27 25.77 -12.82
CA ARG A 402 0.80 24.96 -13.92
C ARG A 402 -0.31 24.43 -14.83
N LEU A 403 -1.44 24.02 -14.25
CA LEU A 403 -2.63 23.60 -14.99
C LEU A 403 -3.25 24.74 -15.81
N PHE A 404 -3.23 25.99 -15.30
CA PHE A 404 -3.62 27.18 -16.06
C PHE A 404 -2.75 27.37 -17.30
N LYS A 405 -1.43 27.25 -17.14
CA LYS A 405 -0.46 27.33 -18.25
C LYS A 405 -0.70 26.21 -19.28
N LEU A 406 -0.95 24.99 -18.82
CA LEU A 406 -1.29 23.85 -19.68
C LEU A 406 -2.57 24.10 -20.48
N TYR A 407 -3.65 24.53 -19.82
CA TYR A 407 -4.92 24.83 -20.47
C TYR A 407 -4.78 25.96 -21.51
N ASN A 408 -4.06 27.03 -21.17
CA ASN A 408 -3.77 28.11 -22.11
C ASN A 408 -3.00 27.59 -23.34
N GLY A 409 -2.03 26.70 -23.13
CA GLY A 409 -1.31 26.02 -24.20
C GLY A 409 -2.20 25.13 -25.07
N CYS A 410 -3.26 24.52 -24.49
CA CYS A 410 -4.23 23.73 -25.24
C CYS A 410 -5.07 24.59 -26.19
N MET A 411 -5.49 25.78 -25.78
CA MET A 411 -6.32 26.64 -26.64
C MET A 411 -5.59 27.09 -27.92
N ASN A 412 -4.26 27.00 -27.94
CA ASN A 412 -3.42 27.40 -29.08
C ASN A 412 -3.05 26.22 -30.02
N LYS A 413 -3.51 25.00 -29.76
CA LYS A 413 -3.17 23.79 -30.54
C LYS A 413 -4.40 23.22 -31.24
N ASP A 414 -4.23 22.73 -32.47
CA ASP A 414 -5.27 21.98 -33.17
C ASP A 414 -5.21 20.48 -32.80
N TYR A 415 -6.09 20.07 -31.89
CA TYR A 415 -6.20 18.69 -31.42
C TYR A 415 -6.90 17.75 -32.41
N SER A 416 -7.49 18.27 -33.49
CA SER A 416 -8.11 17.43 -34.52
C SER A 416 -7.09 16.63 -35.34
N VAL A 417 -5.84 17.08 -35.37
CA VAL A 417 -4.73 16.51 -36.17
C VAL A 417 -3.81 15.59 -35.36
N MET A 418 -4.04 15.48 -34.05
CA MET A 418 -3.19 14.72 -33.14
C MET A 418 -3.40 13.20 -33.27
N LYS A 419 -2.33 12.43 -33.08
CA LYS A 419 -2.29 10.98 -33.38
C LYS A 419 -2.83 10.10 -32.26
N TYR A 420 -3.03 10.62 -31.06
CA TYR A 420 -3.46 9.83 -29.92
C TYR A 420 -4.99 9.78 -29.79
N LYS A 421 -5.50 8.72 -29.17
CA LYS A 421 -6.96 8.49 -29.02
C LYS A 421 -7.60 9.60 -28.17
N HIS A 422 -8.81 10.01 -28.53
CA HIS A 422 -9.58 11.06 -27.83
C HIS A 422 -8.91 12.44 -27.78
N ALA A 423 -8.01 12.76 -28.71
CA ALA A 423 -7.33 14.05 -28.73
C ALA A 423 -8.28 15.25 -28.74
N LYS A 424 -9.39 15.17 -29.47
CA LYS A 424 -10.42 16.23 -29.51
C LYS A 424 -11.02 16.55 -28.13
N ASP A 425 -11.08 15.56 -27.24
CA ASP A 425 -11.64 15.71 -25.90
C ASP A 425 -10.61 16.26 -24.91
N PHE A 426 -9.32 16.27 -25.26
CA PHE A 426 -8.22 16.59 -24.34
C PHE A 426 -8.33 17.99 -23.72
N PRO A 427 -8.57 19.09 -24.47
CA PRO A 427 -8.74 20.41 -23.87
C PRO A 427 -9.91 20.47 -22.88
N ASN A 428 -11.02 19.81 -23.21
CA ASN A 428 -12.20 19.75 -22.34
C ASN A 428 -11.94 18.94 -21.07
N LEU A 429 -11.13 17.88 -21.14
CA LEU A 429 -10.72 17.10 -19.97
C LEU A 429 -9.82 17.92 -19.05
N VAL A 430 -8.85 18.65 -19.60
CA VAL A 430 -8.00 19.58 -18.84
C VAL A 430 -8.84 20.68 -18.18
N ALA A 431 -9.79 21.27 -18.90
CA ALA A 431 -10.70 22.28 -18.35
C ALA A 431 -11.54 21.74 -17.17
N ARG A 432 -12.09 20.53 -17.30
CA ARG A 432 -12.85 19.88 -16.22
C ARG A 432 -11.98 19.58 -15.00
N THR A 433 -10.77 19.08 -15.22
CA THR A 433 -9.79 18.86 -14.15
C THR A 433 -9.44 20.17 -13.44
N MET A 434 -9.26 21.25 -14.19
CA MET A 434 -8.99 22.59 -13.65
C MET A 434 -10.15 23.11 -12.79
N ALA A 435 -11.39 23.03 -13.28
CA ALA A 435 -12.57 23.43 -12.52
C ALA A 435 -12.76 22.58 -11.24
N ALA A 436 -12.56 21.26 -11.32
CA ALA A 436 -12.68 20.37 -10.18
C ALA A 436 -11.62 20.67 -9.11
N LEU A 437 -10.37 20.90 -9.52
CA LEU A 437 -9.27 21.20 -8.59
C LEU A 437 -9.41 22.59 -7.98
N LEU A 438 -9.90 23.59 -8.74
CA LEU A 438 -10.24 24.91 -8.20
C LEU A 438 -11.35 24.82 -7.15
N LYS A 439 -12.43 24.09 -7.46
CA LYS A 439 -13.52 23.86 -6.52
C LYS A 439 -13.00 23.25 -5.21
N TYR A 440 -12.22 22.17 -5.31
CA TYR A 440 -11.61 21.55 -4.13
C TYR A 440 -10.70 22.52 -3.37
N PHE A 441 -9.87 23.30 -4.08
CA PHE A 441 -8.97 24.27 -3.47
C PHE A 441 -9.73 25.32 -2.66
N PHE A 442 -10.79 25.92 -3.22
CA PHE A 442 -11.61 26.93 -2.52
C PHE A 442 -12.47 26.35 -1.39
N GLU A 443 -12.96 25.11 -1.52
CA GLU A 443 -13.65 24.40 -0.43
C GLU A 443 -12.73 24.11 0.77
N ASN A 444 -11.41 24.11 0.57
CA ASN A 444 -10.40 23.87 1.61
C ASN A 444 -9.72 25.15 2.13
N ALA A 445 -10.47 26.26 2.11
CA ALA A 445 -10.13 27.55 2.73
C ALA A 445 -8.69 28.03 2.43
N PRO A 446 -8.40 28.41 1.18
CA PRO A 446 -7.08 28.88 0.79
C PRO A 446 -6.78 30.24 1.41
N SER A 447 -5.50 30.49 1.69
CA SER A 447 -5.02 31.78 2.19
C SER A 447 -5.10 32.88 1.13
N ALA A 448 -5.08 34.15 1.58
CA ALA A 448 -5.09 35.30 0.67
C ALA A 448 -3.90 35.28 -0.30
N ASP A 449 -2.71 34.91 0.16
CA ASP A 449 -1.51 34.83 -0.68
C ASP A 449 -1.64 33.77 -1.78
N GLU A 450 -2.25 32.63 -1.48
CA GLU A 450 -2.46 31.57 -2.47
C GLU A 450 -3.49 31.99 -3.53
N LYS A 451 -4.60 32.61 -3.12
CA LYS A 451 -5.57 33.19 -4.05
C LYS A 451 -4.94 34.24 -4.94
N ARG A 452 -4.14 35.13 -4.35
CA ARG A 452 -3.40 36.18 -5.04
C ARG A 452 -2.46 35.60 -6.09
N GLN A 453 -1.75 34.52 -5.80
CA GLN A 453 -0.86 33.85 -6.76
C GLN A 453 -1.63 33.29 -7.96
N LEU A 454 -2.80 32.68 -7.74
CA LEU A 454 -3.65 32.19 -8.83
C LEU A 454 -4.15 33.35 -9.72
N TRP A 455 -4.54 34.46 -9.11
CA TRP A 455 -4.96 35.67 -9.82
C TRP A 455 -3.85 36.28 -10.68
N ILE A 456 -2.65 36.41 -10.12
CA ILE A 456 -1.47 36.88 -10.87
C ILE A 456 -1.24 35.98 -12.08
N THR A 457 -1.22 34.65 -11.88
CA THR A 457 -1.00 33.69 -12.97
C THR A 457 -2.08 33.78 -14.04
N ALA A 458 -3.35 33.88 -13.66
CA ALA A 458 -4.47 33.99 -14.60
C ALA A 458 -4.38 35.28 -15.45
N MET A 459 -4.05 36.41 -14.83
CA MET A 459 -3.93 37.71 -15.50
C MET A 459 -2.70 37.76 -16.43
N GLU A 460 -1.56 37.20 -16.02
CA GLU A 460 -0.36 37.09 -16.85
C GLU A 460 -0.59 36.28 -18.13
N LEU A 461 -1.42 35.23 -18.06
CA LEU A 461 -1.76 34.40 -19.22
C LEU A 461 -2.69 35.08 -20.21
N LYS A 462 -3.38 36.17 -19.82
CA LYS A 462 -4.34 36.92 -20.65
C LYS A 462 -5.42 36.04 -21.28
N ASN A 463 -5.82 34.96 -20.58
CA ASN A 463 -6.82 34.02 -21.06
C ASN A 463 -8.16 34.28 -20.34
N ILE A 464 -9.14 34.82 -21.08
CA ILE A 464 -10.43 35.23 -20.51
C ILE A 464 -11.19 34.07 -19.87
N HIS A 465 -11.06 32.85 -20.40
CA HIS A 465 -11.74 31.68 -19.86
C HIS A 465 -11.19 31.28 -18.48
N ILE A 466 -9.87 31.45 -18.25
CA ILE A 466 -9.26 31.17 -16.95
C ILE A 466 -9.69 32.23 -15.93
N THR A 467 -9.69 33.51 -16.32
CA THR A 467 -10.12 34.59 -15.45
C THR A 467 -11.61 34.50 -15.12
N ASP A 468 -12.46 34.16 -16.09
CA ASP A 468 -13.90 33.99 -15.86
C ASP A 468 -14.18 32.80 -14.95
N LEU A 469 -13.49 31.67 -15.14
CA LEU A 469 -13.60 30.52 -14.24
C LEU A 469 -13.17 30.88 -12.81
N LEU A 470 -12.08 31.63 -12.64
CA LEU A 470 -11.60 32.02 -11.31
C LEU A 470 -12.60 32.95 -10.60
N ARG A 471 -13.27 33.85 -11.35
CA ARG A 471 -14.34 34.72 -10.82
C ARG A 471 -15.56 33.97 -10.29
N GLU A 472 -15.80 32.74 -10.75
CA GLU A 472 -16.88 31.92 -10.19
C GLU A 472 -16.63 31.51 -8.73
N PHE A 473 -15.36 31.52 -8.29
CA PHE A 473 -14.96 31.12 -6.93
C PHE A 473 -14.48 32.28 -6.06
N ASP A 474 -13.89 33.32 -6.66
CA ASP A 474 -13.33 34.48 -5.98
C ASP A 474 -13.56 35.71 -6.85
N ASP A 475 -14.53 36.56 -6.52
CA ASP A 475 -14.98 37.69 -7.36
C ASP A 475 -14.20 38.99 -7.09
N THR A 476 -13.32 39.01 -6.09
CA THR A 476 -12.56 40.18 -5.65
C THR A 476 -11.04 39.99 -5.80
N PRO A 477 -10.47 40.07 -7.02
CA PRO A 477 -9.02 40.18 -7.17
C PRO A 477 -8.50 41.45 -6.50
N ASP A 478 -7.32 41.38 -5.88
CA ASP A 478 -6.71 42.57 -5.26
C ASP A 478 -6.54 43.70 -6.30
N TYR A 479 -6.87 44.92 -5.86
CA TYR A 479 -6.88 46.11 -6.73
C TYR A 479 -5.52 46.37 -7.41
N ASP A 480 -4.42 46.04 -6.75
CA ASP A 480 -3.07 46.22 -7.29
C ASP A 480 -2.70 45.20 -8.38
N ILE A 481 -3.33 44.01 -8.40
CA ILE A 481 -3.21 43.04 -9.49
C ILE A 481 -3.91 43.61 -10.72
N LEU A 482 -5.13 44.11 -10.57
CA LEU A 482 -5.89 44.70 -11.68
C LEU A 482 -5.10 45.85 -12.33
N HIS A 483 -4.54 46.76 -11.54
CA HIS A 483 -3.80 47.92 -12.05
C HIS A 483 -2.47 47.57 -12.76
N ARG A 484 -1.89 46.40 -12.52
CA ARG A 484 -0.64 45.97 -13.20
C ARG A 484 -0.86 45.44 -14.62
N PHE A 485 -2.10 45.10 -14.98
CA PHE A 485 -2.41 44.41 -16.23
C PHE A 485 -3.48 45.12 -17.10
N VAL A 486 -3.86 46.36 -16.75
CA VAL A 486 -4.62 47.28 -17.62
C VAL A 486 -3.76 47.81 -18.76
#